data_AF-A0A8H6BM86-F1
#
_entry.id   AF-A0A8H6BM86-F1
#
_cell.length_a   1.000
_cell.length_b   1.000
_cell.length_c   1.000
_cell.angle_alpha   90.00
_cell.angle_beta   90.00
_cell.angle_gamma   90.00
#
_symmetry.space_group_name_H-M   'P 1'
#
loop_
_entity.id
_entity.type
_entity.pdbx_description
1 polymer ?
#
loop_
_entity_poly.entity_id
_entity_poly.type
_entity_poly.pdbx_seq_one_letter_code
_entity_poly.pdbx_strand_id
1 'polypeptide(L)'
;MNDLKSTPLVLSRKYISQEKQTGFHVKKVNANWSKRTKKVGITGKYGIRYGSSLRRQCKKLEVQQHSRYDCSFCGKKAVKREATGIWKCKACNKTIAGGAYSVSTAAAATIRSTIRRLRELVEA
;
A
#
# COMPACT_ATOMS: atom_id res chain seq x y z
N MET A 1 27.32 -10.13 45.33
CA MET A 1 27.72 -8.95 44.55
C MET A 1 28.11 -9.44 43.17
N ASN A 2 27.14 -9.41 42.24
CA ASN A 2 27.17 -8.61 41.00
C ASN A 2 27.94 -9.36 39.89
N ASP A 3 27.44 -9.60 38.68
CA ASP A 3 26.18 -9.34 38.01
C ASP A 3 26.32 -10.14 36.70
N LEU A 4 25.55 -11.20 36.50
CA LEU A 4 25.44 -11.84 35.18
C LEU A 4 24.57 -10.93 34.30
N LYS A 5 25.20 -9.98 33.61
CA LYS A 5 24.54 -9.14 32.61
C LYS A 5 25.12 -9.45 31.23
N SER A 6 24.38 -10.30 30.53
CA SER A 6 24.38 -10.50 29.10
C SER A 6 24.63 -9.20 28.34
N THR A 7 25.74 -9.13 27.62
CA THR A 7 26.01 -8.07 26.65
C THR A 7 25.05 -8.21 25.47
N PRO A 8 24.21 -7.21 25.17
CA PRO A 8 23.29 -7.28 24.04
C PRO A 8 24.07 -7.12 22.73
N LEU A 9 23.83 -8.05 21.79
CA LEU A 9 24.22 -7.93 20.39
C LEU A 9 23.71 -6.60 19.85
N VAL A 10 24.63 -5.66 19.69
CA VAL A 10 24.43 -4.39 19.00
C VAL A 10 24.25 -4.72 17.52
N LEU A 11 23.03 -5.07 17.12
CA LEU A 11 22.61 -5.02 15.73
C LEU A 11 22.56 -3.55 15.33
N SER A 12 23.70 -3.09 14.84
CA SER A 12 23.92 -1.79 14.23
C SER A 12 22.79 -1.46 13.25
N ARG A 13 21.92 -0.54 13.64
CA ARG A 13 21.76 0.80 13.06
C ARG A 13 22.05 0.96 11.55
N LYS A 14 21.64 0.02 10.70
CA LYS A 14 21.71 0.12 9.22
C LYS A 14 20.39 -0.28 8.55
N TYR A 15 19.26 0.12 9.14
CA TYR A 15 17.94 0.05 8.50
C TYR A 15 17.25 1.43 8.45
N ILE A 16 18.02 2.46 8.08
CA ILE A 16 17.53 3.82 7.81
C ILE A 16 18.25 4.31 6.55
N SER A 17 17.96 3.70 5.39
CA SER A 17 18.59 4.14 4.13
C SER A 17 17.79 3.80 2.86
N GLN A 18 16.44 3.83 2.87
CA GLN A 18 15.64 3.75 1.62
C GLN A 18 14.37 4.63 1.58
N GLU A 19 14.15 5.58 2.50
CA GLU A 19 12.95 6.44 2.47
C GLU A 19 13.11 7.74 1.61
N LYS A 20 14.13 7.83 0.75
CA LYS A 20 14.39 9.02 -0.06
C LYS A 20 14.25 8.72 -1.56
N GLN A 21 13.03 8.55 -2.07
CA GLN A 21 12.78 8.73 -3.53
C GLN A 21 11.33 8.84 -4.01
N THR A 22 10.31 8.76 -3.16
CA THR A 22 8.96 9.21 -3.55
C THR A 22 8.63 10.49 -2.81
N GLY A 23 8.75 11.63 -3.50
CA GLY A 23 8.32 12.93 -3.04
C GLY A 23 6.81 12.96 -2.80
N PHE A 24 6.36 12.40 -1.68
CA PHE A 24 5.02 12.62 -1.18
C PHE A 24 5.10 13.86 -0.28
N HIS A 25 4.84 15.02 -0.88
CA HIS A 25 4.66 16.25 -0.12
C HIS A 25 3.47 16.04 0.82
N VAL A 26 3.73 15.73 2.09
CA VAL A 26 2.70 15.63 3.12
C VAL A 26 2.20 17.04 3.36
N LYS A 27 1.18 17.46 2.61
CA LYS A 27 0.43 18.68 2.93
C LYS A 27 -0.07 18.52 4.36
N LYS A 28 0.49 19.29 5.30
CA LYS A 28 -0.06 19.46 6.64
C LYS A 28 -1.42 20.13 6.49
N VAL A 29 -2.47 19.33 6.33
CA VAL A 29 -3.84 19.79 6.52
C VAL A 29 -4.05 19.99 8.02
N ASN A 30 -3.94 21.25 8.45
CA ASN A 30 -4.54 21.72 9.70
C ASN A 30 -6.06 21.62 9.52
N ALA A 31 -6.63 20.54 10.04
CA ALA A 31 -8.07 20.34 10.12
C ALA A 31 -8.47 20.44 11.59
N ASN A 32 -9.18 21.51 11.93
CA ASN A 32 -9.82 21.79 13.22
C ASN A 32 -11.17 21.05 13.36
N TRP A 33 -11.21 19.78 12.90
CA TRP A 33 -12.21 18.79 13.31
C TRP A 33 -11.54 17.78 14.22
N SER A 34 -12.21 17.33 15.28
CA SER A 34 -11.65 16.39 16.26
C SER A 34 -11.33 15.03 15.61
N LYS A 35 -10.10 14.90 15.10
CA LYS A 35 -9.58 13.63 14.57
C LYS A 35 -9.70 12.57 15.67
N ARG A 36 -10.62 11.61 15.47
CA ARG A 36 -10.87 10.51 16.41
C ARG A 36 -9.60 9.72 16.74
N THR A 37 -8.65 9.61 15.81
CA THR A 37 -7.41 8.84 16.03
C THR A 37 -6.17 9.60 15.56
N LYS A 38 -5.09 9.57 16.35
CA LYS A 38 -3.80 10.17 16.00
C LYS A 38 -2.97 9.26 15.08
N LYS A 39 -2.85 7.97 15.42
CA LYS A 39 -1.94 7.02 14.76
C LYS A 39 -2.66 5.87 14.04
N VAL A 40 -3.70 5.30 14.66
CA VAL A 40 -4.26 3.98 14.27
C VAL A 40 -5.11 4.00 13.00
N GLY A 41 -5.89 5.06 12.73
CA GLY A 41 -6.75 5.13 11.54
C GLY A 41 -7.73 3.95 11.43
N ILE A 42 -7.86 3.36 10.24
CA ILE A 42 -8.77 2.22 9.95
C ILE A 42 -8.56 1.01 10.86
N THR A 43 -7.33 0.80 11.34
CA THR A 43 -7.00 -0.30 12.27
C THR A 43 -7.45 -0.07 13.70
N GLY A 44 -8.15 1.04 13.99
CA GLY A 44 -8.80 1.27 15.28
C GLY A 44 -9.83 0.20 15.64
N LYS A 45 -10.42 -0.49 14.64
CA LYS A 45 -11.35 -1.61 14.85
C LYS A 45 -10.76 -2.78 15.64
N TYR A 46 -9.44 -2.93 15.64
CA TYR A 46 -8.75 -4.01 16.35
C TYR A 46 -8.51 -3.69 17.84
N GLY A 47 -8.74 -2.44 18.26
CA GLY A 47 -8.54 -2.00 19.65
C GLY A 47 -7.12 -2.26 20.15
N ILE A 48 -7.01 -2.83 21.35
CA ILE A 48 -5.73 -3.14 22.01
C ILE A 48 -5.04 -4.40 21.46
N ARG A 49 -5.77 -5.26 20.72
CA ARG A 49 -5.32 -6.60 20.31
C ARG A 49 -4.25 -6.59 19.21
N TYR A 50 -3.48 -7.67 19.11
CA TYR A 50 -2.47 -7.99 18.06
C TYR A 50 -1.15 -7.19 18.06
N GLY A 51 -1.04 -6.11 18.84
CA GLY A 51 0.19 -5.32 18.92
C GLY A 51 0.38 -4.30 17.78
N SER A 52 1.35 -3.40 17.96
CA SER A 52 1.51 -2.22 17.09
C SER A 52 2.07 -2.53 15.70
N SER A 53 2.98 -3.50 15.60
CA SER A 53 3.65 -3.89 14.34
C SER A 53 2.65 -4.44 13.32
N LEU A 54 1.87 -5.44 13.71
CA LEU A 54 0.84 -6.05 12.86
C LEU A 54 -0.20 -5.02 12.42
N ARG A 55 -0.70 -4.19 13.34
CA ARG A 55 -1.65 -3.12 13.00
C ARG A 55 -1.06 -2.11 12.02
N ARG A 56 0.23 -1.78 12.10
CA ARG A 56 0.88 -0.87 11.14
C ARG A 56 0.94 -1.47 9.73
N GLN A 57 1.21 -2.77 9.61
CA GLN A 57 1.23 -3.48 8.33
C GLN A 57 -0.19 -3.60 7.75
N CYS A 58 -1.15 -4.08 8.54
CA CYS A 58 -2.55 -4.17 8.13
C CYS A 58 -3.11 -2.81 7.70
N LYS A 59 -2.75 -1.71 8.39
CA LYS A 59 -3.18 -0.36 8.01
C LYS A 59 -2.81 -0.02 6.57
N LYS A 60 -1.58 -0.35 6.13
CA LYS A 60 -1.13 -0.06 4.76
C LYS A 60 -1.98 -0.83 3.75
N LEU A 61 -2.19 -2.12 3.97
CA LEU A 61 -2.97 -3.00 3.10
C LEU A 61 -4.46 -2.62 3.10
N GLU A 62 -5.02 -2.28 4.27
CA GLU A 62 -6.42 -1.90 4.42
C GLU A 62 -6.73 -0.56 3.77
N VAL A 63 -5.82 0.40 3.86
CA VAL A 63 -5.97 1.68 3.15
C VAL A 63 -5.92 1.46 1.64
N GLN A 64 -4.98 0.67 1.15
CA GLN A 64 -4.87 0.36 -0.28
C GLN A 64 -6.13 -0.33 -0.80
N GLN A 65 -6.60 -1.40 -0.15
CA GLN A 65 -7.75 -2.15 -0.65
C GLN A 65 -9.08 -1.36 -0.63
N HIS A 66 -9.25 -0.44 0.32
CA HIS A 66 -10.48 0.38 0.42
C HIS A 66 -10.41 1.68 -0.39
N SER A 67 -9.24 2.01 -0.93
CA SER A 67 -9.06 3.18 -1.80
C SER A 67 -9.78 2.96 -3.13
N ARG A 68 -10.28 4.05 -3.72
CA ARG A 68 -10.76 4.05 -5.10
C ARG A 68 -9.58 4.31 -6.03
N TYR A 69 -9.49 3.53 -7.09
CA TYR A 69 -8.43 3.63 -8.09
C TYR A 69 -8.93 4.24 -9.40
N ASP A 70 -7.98 4.73 -10.19
CA ASP A 70 -8.18 5.26 -11.53
C ASP A 70 -8.45 4.11 -12.51
N CYS A 71 -9.52 4.22 -13.29
CA CYS A 71 -9.88 3.22 -14.29
C CYS A 71 -9.09 3.44 -15.58
N SER A 72 -8.35 2.44 -16.05
CA SER A 72 -7.60 2.50 -17.33
C SER A 72 -8.50 2.64 -18.56
N PHE A 73 -9.80 2.34 -18.45
CA PHE A 73 -10.73 2.40 -19.58
C PHE A 73 -11.49 3.71 -19.70
N CYS A 74 -11.92 4.30 -18.57
CA CYS A 74 -12.77 5.49 -18.56
C CYS A 74 -12.16 6.68 -17.83
N GLY A 75 -10.93 6.57 -17.30
CA GLY A 75 -10.21 7.64 -16.59
C GLY A 75 -10.76 8.03 -15.22
N LYS A 76 -12.01 7.67 -14.89
CA LYS A 76 -12.67 8.02 -13.63
C LYS A 76 -12.11 7.23 -12.42
N LYS A 77 -12.03 7.88 -11.25
CA LYS A 77 -11.64 7.29 -9.95
C LYS A 77 -12.75 6.44 -9.32
N ALA A 78 -13.18 5.40 -10.02
CA ALA A 78 -14.39 4.63 -9.68
C ALA A 78 -14.14 3.12 -9.51
N VAL A 79 -12.89 2.67 -9.57
CA VAL A 79 -12.54 1.26 -9.40
C VAL A 79 -12.54 0.92 -7.90
N LYS A 80 -13.31 -0.12 -7.53
CA LYS A 80 -13.40 -0.64 -6.16
C LYS A 80 -13.16 -2.15 -6.17
N ARG A 81 -12.54 -2.67 -5.11
CA ARG A 81 -12.37 -4.11 -4.88
C ARG A 81 -13.74 -4.77 -4.65
N GLU A 82 -14.00 -5.86 -5.35
CA GLU A 82 -15.18 -6.70 -5.16
C GLU A 82 -14.80 -7.98 -4.43
N ALA A 83 -13.77 -8.68 -4.93
CA ALA A 83 -13.18 -9.85 -4.30
C ALA A 83 -11.64 -9.79 -4.36
N THR A 84 -10.97 -10.81 -3.84
CA THR A 84 -9.51 -10.91 -3.93
C THR A 84 -9.08 -11.00 -5.38
N GLY A 85 -8.27 -10.04 -5.85
CA GLY A 85 -7.80 -9.98 -7.23
C GLY A 85 -8.84 -9.49 -8.26
N ILE A 86 -10.09 -9.27 -7.85
CA ILE A 86 -11.18 -8.81 -8.74
C ILE A 86 -11.57 -7.37 -8.38
N TRP A 87 -11.44 -6.49 -9.37
CA TRP A 87 -11.72 -5.07 -9.24
C TRP A 87 -12.78 -4.63 -10.24
N LYS A 88 -13.80 -3.90 -9.80
CA LYS A 88 -14.90 -3.46 -10.64
C LYS A 88 -14.98 -1.94 -10.68
N CYS A 89 -15.05 -1.38 -11.88
CA CYS A 89 -15.30 0.05 -12.07
C CYS A 89 -16.80 0.31 -12.01
N LYS A 90 -17.25 1.17 -11.09
CA LYS A 90 -18.66 1.56 -11.01
C LYS A 90 -19.14 2.45 -12.17
N ALA A 91 -18.23 3.15 -12.84
CA ALA A 91 -18.60 4.10 -13.89
C ALA A 91 -18.78 3.45 -15.27
N CYS A 92 -17.93 2.47 -15.61
CA CYS A 92 -17.97 1.79 -16.91
C CYS A 92 -18.31 0.30 -16.81
N ASN A 93 -18.63 -0.20 -15.61
CA ASN A 93 -18.97 -1.60 -15.32
C ASN A 93 -17.96 -2.67 -15.74
N LYS A 94 -16.74 -2.26 -16.14
CA LYS A 94 -15.67 -3.19 -16.49
C LYS A 94 -15.07 -3.81 -15.22
N THR A 95 -14.88 -5.12 -15.28
CA THR A 95 -14.14 -5.92 -14.30
C THR A 95 -12.69 -6.06 -14.74
N ILE A 96 -11.77 -5.97 -13.78
CA ILE A 96 -10.33 -5.93 -13.99
C ILE A 96 -9.71 -6.93 -13.03
N ALA A 97 -8.87 -7.81 -13.56
CA ALA A 97 -8.01 -8.66 -12.76
C ALA A 97 -6.78 -7.86 -12.29
N GLY A 98 -6.46 -7.95 -11.01
CA GLY A 98 -5.39 -7.18 -10.39
C GLY A 98 -4.77 -7.88 -9.19
N GLY A 99 -4.02 -7.12 -8.39
CA GLY A 99 -3.47 -7.63 -7.13
C GLY A 99 -4.53 -7.84 -6.05
N ALA A 100 -4.16 -8.54 -4.99
CA ALA A 100 -5.05 -8.83 -3.85
C ALA A 100 -5.51 -7.55 -3.12
N TYR A 101 -4.61 -6.57 -2.96
CA TYR A 101 -4.84 -5.32 -2.21
C TYR A 101 -4.68 -4.04 -3.04
N SER A 102 -4.12 -4.13 -4.26
CA SER A 102 -3.98 -3.01 -5.20
C SER A 102 -4.35 -3.45 -6.62
N VAL A 103 -4.90 -2.54 -7.44
CA VAL A 103 -5.30 -2.85 -8.83
C VAL A 103 -4.11 -3.31 -9.68
N SER A 104 -2.96 -2.65 -9.57
CA SER A 104 -1.70 -3.08 -10.20
C SER A 104 -0.65 -3.36 -9.14
N THR A 105 0.07 -4.48 -9.30
CA THR A 105 1.29 -4.77 -8.55
C THR A 105 2.51 -4.23 -9.30
N ALA A 106 3.65 -4.10 -8.61
CA ALA A 106 4.90 -3.67 -9.22
C ALA A 106 5.38 -4.67 -10.29
N ALA A 107 5.30 -5.97 -9.99
CA ALA A 107 5.64 -7.03 -10.94
C ALA A 107 4.71 -7.02 -12.18
N ALA A 108 3.41 -6.78 -12.01
CA ALA A 108 2.52 -6.67 -13.16
C ALA A 108 2.86 -5.45 -14.04
N ALA A 109 3.33 -4.35 -13.45
CA ALA A 109 3.76 -3.17 -14.20
C ALA A 109 5.02 -3.45 -15.04
N THR A 110 6.01 -4.16 -14.48
CA THR A 110 7.24 -4.52 -15.20
C THR A 110 6.97 -5.56 -16.30
N ILE A 111 6.09 -6.52 -16.06
CA ILE A 111 5.70 -7.51 -17.08
C ILE A 111 5.04 -6.82 -18.27
N ARG A 112 4.15 -5.85 -18.05
CA ARG A 112 3.49 -5.10 -19.14
C ARG A 112 4.50 -4.34 -20.00
N SER A 113 5.49 -3.68 -19.41
CA SER A 113 6.52 -2.98 -20.20
C SER A 113 7.44 -3.96 -20.94
N THR A 114 7.78 -5.09 -20.32
CA THR A 114 8.64 -6.10 -20.93
C THR A 114 7.96 -6.76 -22.13
N ILE A 115 6.69 -7.17 -22.01
CA ILE A 115 5.92 -7.74 -23.12
C ILE A 115 5.80 -6.75 -24.27
N ARG A 116 5.52 -5.48 -23.97
CA ARG A 116 5.43 -4.43 -24.99
C ARG A 116 6.74 -4.33 -25.79
N ARG A 117 7.87 -4.21 -25.10
CA ARG A 117 9.20 -4.15 -25.73
C ARG A 117 9.49 -5.38 -26.59
N LEU A 118 9.16 -6.58 -26.11
CA LEU A 118 9.41 -7.81 -26.86
C LEU A 118 8.55 -7.91 -28.12
N ARG A 119 7.31 -7.39 -28.11
CA ARG A 119 6.46 -7.34 -29.31
C ARG A 119 7.02 -6.38 -30.35
N GLU A 120 7.43 -5.20 -29.92
CA GLU A 120 8.04 -4.18 -30.79
C GLU A 120 9.31 -4.69 -31.50
N LEU A 121 10.06 -5.62 -30.88
CA LEU A 121 11.25 -6.23 -31.48
C LEU A 121 10.97 -7.35 -32.49
N VAL A 122 9.81 -7.99 -32.42
CA VAL A 122 9.43 -9.09 -33.32
C VAL A 122 8.71 -8.55 -34.56
N GLU A 123 8.00 -7.42 -34.41
CA GLU A 123 7.25 -6.77 -35.50
C GLU A 123 8.10 -5.79 -36.33
N ALA A 124 9.31 -5.46 -35.87
CA ALA A 124 10.31 -4.66 -36.59
C ALA A 124 11.17 -5.54 -37.51
#